data_AF-A0A9Q1IZV8-F1
#
_entry.id   AF-A0A9Q1IZV8-F1
#
_cell.length_a   1.000
_cell.length_b   1.000
_cell.length_c   1.000
_cell.angle_alpha   90.00
_cell.angle_beta   90.00
_cell.angle_gamma   90.00
#
_symmetry.space_group_name_H-M   'P 1'
#
loop_
_entity.id
_entity.type
_entity.pdbx_description
1 polymer ?
#
loop_
_entity_poly.entity_id
_entity_poly.type
_entity_poly.pdbx_seq_one_letter_code
_entity_poly.pdbx_strand_id
1 'polypeptide(L)'
;MNRPAPVEITFECMRFLITHNPTNAQLNKFTEDLKRFGVQTLVRVCDATYDKAPVEKEGIQVLDWPFDDGASPPNQIVDDWLNLLKTRFREEPGCCIAVHCVAGLGRALRNRMMNATQLQAHLREVRGTQVSRQTIRNRLHQRGLRARRPARVPDHTTRHRRHRLAWAREHLCWTRDQWASVLFSDESRFTLSRNDGRQRCWRRQGEHYASATVVTRRPFGGGGVTVWAGLISSSWTTMLQLIEV
;
A
#
# COMPACT_ATOMS: atom_id res chain seq x y z
N MET A 1 3.56 -27.03 -1.06
CA MET A 1 4.03 -25.66 -1.34
C MET A 1 2.93 -24.96 -2.13
N ASN A 2 2.17 -24.06 -1.50
CA ASN A 2 1.16 -23.27 -2.20
C ASN A 2 1.80 -21.95 -2.62
N ARG A 3 2.12 -21.79 -3.90
CA ARG A 3 2.46 -20.47 -4.44
C ARG A 3 1.19 -19.70 -4.71
N PRO A 4 1.17 -18.38 -4.50
CA PRO A 4 0.07 -17.57 -4.99
C PRO A 4 0.00 -17.73 -6.50
N ALA A 5 -1.19 -18.06 -7.00
CA ALA A 5 -1.44 -18.16 -8.43
C ALA A 5 -1.08 -16.83 -9.13
N PRO A 6 -0.61 -16.87 -10.38
CA PRO A 6 -0.48 -15.66 -11.17
C PRO A 6 -1.83 -14.95 -11.27
N VAL A 7 -1.82 -13.62 -11.21
CA VAL A 7 -3.04 -12.81 -11.23
C VAL A 7 -3.12 -12.12 -12.58
N GLU A 8 -4.15 -12.47 -13.37
CA GLU A 8 -4.46 -11.77 -14.61
C GLU A 8 -5.34 -10.56 -14.33
N ILE A 9 -5.05 -9.45 -15.00
CA ILE A 9 -5.84 -8.22 -14.95
C ILE A 9 -6.12 -7.80 -16.38
N THR A 10 -7.39 -7.57 -16.70
CA THR A 10 -7.82 -7.10 -18.02
C THR A 10 -8.54 -5.76 -17.89
N PHE A 11 -8.26 -4.86 -18.82
CA PHE A 11 -8.93 -3.56 -18.92
C PHE A 11 -8.96 -3.14 -20.39
N GLU A 12 -10.16 -3.05 -20.97
CA GLU A 12 -10.36 -2.79 -22.40
C GLU A 12 -9.56 -3.78 -23.27
N CYS A 13 -8.68 -3.28 -24.15
CA CYS A 13 -7.81 -4.10 -24.99
C CYS A 13 -6.52 -4.58 -24.29
N MET A 14 -6.28 -4.13 -23.05
CA MET A 14 -5.03 -4.41 -22.33
C MET A 14 -5.18 -5.63 -21.42
N ARG A 15 -4.20 -6.53 -21.47
CA ARG A 15 -4.11 -7.70 -20.60
C ARG A 15 -2.75 -7.74 -19.90
N PHE A 16 -2.79 -7.91 -18.59
CA PHE A 16 -1.61 -7.94 -17.74
C PHE A 16 -1.56 -9.22 -16.92
N LEU A 17 -0.36 -9.74 -16.72
CA LEU A 17 -0.12 -10.89 -15.85
C LEU A 17 0.85 -10.52 -14.72
N ILE A 18 0.35 -10.47 -13.49
CA ILE A 18 1.21 -10.26 -12.31
C ILE A 18 1.71 -11.63 -11.84
N THR A 19 3.01 -11.84 -11.96
CA THR A 19 3.66 -13.11 -11.60
C THR A 19 4.64 -12.95 -10.44
N HIS A 20 5.08 -14.08 -9.90
CA HIS A 20 6.15 -14.12 -8.91
C HIS A 20 7.52 -14.18 -9.60
N ASN A 21 8.55 -13.66 -8.95
CA ASN A 21 9.91 -13.75 -9.46
C ASN A 21 10.43 -15.20 -9.40
N PRO A 22 10.76 -15.83 -10.54
CA PRO A 22 11.22 -17.21 -10.58
C PRO A 22 12.67 -17.34 -10.07
N THR A 23 13.08 -18.58 -9.79
CA THR A 23 14.50 -18.94 -9.69
C THR A 23 14.95 -19.62 -10.98
N ASN A 24 16.26 -19.71 -11.24
CA ASN A 24 16.80 -20.43 -12.41
C ASN A 24 16.26 -21.87 -12.53
N ALA A 25 16.08 -22.58 -11.40
CA ALA A 25 15.54 -23.94 -11.39
C ALA A 25 14.06 -24.04 -11.82
N GLN A 26 13.34 -22.92 -11.89
CA GLN A 26 11.91 -22.88 -12.21
C GLN A 26 11.64 -22.20 -13.55
N LEU A 27 12.69 -21.78 -14.28
CA LEU A 27 12.55 -20.95 -15.46
C LEU A 27 11.73 -21.64 -16.55
N ASN A 28 11.90 -22.94 -16.75
CA ASN A 28 11.19 -23.70 -17.78
C ASN A 28 9.67 -23.67 -17.52
N LYS A 29 9.25 -24.06 -16.32
CA LYS A 29 7.84 -24.04 -15.93
C LYS A 29 7.26 -22.62 -15.93
N PHE A 30 8.04 -21.64 -15.48
CA PHE A 30 7.64 -20.24 -15.52
C PHE A 30 7.41 -19.77 -16.97
N THR A 31 8.27 -20.15 -17.90
CA THR A 31 8.16 -19.78 -19.32
C THR A 31 6.95 -20.46 -19.98
N GLU A 32 6.67 -21.72 -19.64
CA GLU A 32 5.43 -22.41 -20.06
C GLU A 32 4.18 -21.70 -19.56
N ASP A 33 4.17 -21.27 -18.29
CA ASP A 33 3.07 -20.51 -17.71
C ASP A 33 2.89 -19.18 -18.48
N LEU A 34 3.97 -18.43 -18.75
CA LEU A 34 3.89 -17.18 -19.52
C LEU A 34 3.29 -17.39 -20.91
N LYS A 35 3.73 -18.43 -21.63
CA LYS A 35 3.18 -18.78 -22.94
C LYS A 35 1.69 -19.13 -22.88
N ARG A 36 1.27 -19.87 -21.86
CA ARG A 36 -0.13 -20.25 -21.66
C ARG A 36 -1.05 -19.03 -21.53
N PHE A 37 -0.56 -17.94 -20.93
CA PHE A 37 -1.30 -16.69 -20.82
C PHE A 37 -1.15 -15.77 -22.05
N GLY A 38 -0.39 -16.18 -23.07
CA GLY A 38 -0.15 -15.38 -24.28
C GLY A 38 0.76 -14.18 -24.01
N VAL A 39 1.68 -14.30 -23.05
CA VAL A 39 2.62 -13.23 -22.71
C VAL A 39 3.67 -13.09 -23.82
N GLN A 40 3.84 -11.87 -24.31
CA GLN A 40 4.86 -11.53 -25.30
C GLN A 40 5.97 -10.65 -24.74
N THR A 41 5.67 -9.86 -23.71
CA THR A 41 6.64 -9.01 -23.04
C THR A 41 6.59 -9.24 -21.55
N LEU A 42 7.77 -9.45 -20.95
CA LEU A 42 7.96 -9.61 -19.52
C LEU A 42 8.78 -8.42 -18.98
N VAL A 43 8.21 -7.67 -18.04
CA VAL A 43 8.89 -6.55 -17.38
C VAL A 43 9.36 -6.95 -15.99
N ARG A 44 10.67 -6.80 -15.76
CA ARG A 44 11.33 -6.99 -14.46
C ARG A 44 11.54 -5.62 -13.81
N VAL A 45 10.80 -5.37 -12.72
CA VAL A 45 10.84 -4.08 -12.00
C VAL A 45 11.76 -4.08 -10.77
N CYS A 46 12.47 -5.18 -10.57
CA CYS A 46 13.43 -5.39 -9.49
C CYS A 46 14.75 -5.90 -10.11
N ASP A 47 15.87 -5.83 -9.38
CA ASP A 47 17.17 -6.37 -9.83
C ASP A 47 17.04 -7.79 -10.39
N ALA A 48 17.74 -8.06 -11.49
CA ALA A 48 17.72 -9.35 -12.17
C ALA A 48 18.29 -10.45 -11.26
N THR A 49 17.51 -11.51 -11.03
CA THR A 49 17.91 -12.66 -10.20
C THR A 49 18.07 -13.96 -10.99
N TYR A 50 17.85 -13.92 -12.30
CA TYR A 50 17.92 -15.06 -13.20
C TYR A 50 18.30 -14.58 -14.61
N ASP A 51 18.85 -15.49 -15.41
CA ASP A 51 19.22 -15.19 -16.79
C ASP A 51 17.97 -15.12 -17.69
N LYS A 52 17.86 -14.04 -18.48
CA LYS A 52 16.73 -13.79 -19.36
C LYS A 52 16.83 -14.53 -20.70
N ALA A 53 18.04 -14.97 -21.10
CA ALA A 53 18.26 -15.61 -22.39
C ALA A 53 17.34 -16.80 -22.68
N PRO A 54 17.03 -17.70 -21.73
CA PRO A 54 16.11 -18.82 -22.00
C PRO A 54 14.66 -18.37 -22.18
N VAL A 55 14.24 -17.24 -21.60
CA VAL A 55 12.90 -16.67 -21.80
C VAL A 55 12.83 -15.96 -23.15
N GLU A 56 13.87 -15.20 -23.51
CA GLU A 56 13.98 -14.52 -24.80
C GLU A 56 14.04 -15.51 -25.97
N LYS A 57 14.71 -16.66 -25.80
CA LYS A 57 14.77 -17.74 -26.79
C LYS A 57 13.38 -18.28 -27.16
N GLU A 58 12.44 -18.20 -26.22
CA GLU A 58 11.08 -18.67 -26.39
C GLU A 58 10.12 -17.61 -26.97
N GLY A 59 10.67 -16.49 -27.47
CA GLY A 59 9.93 -15.43 -28.16
C GLY A 59 9.33 -14.37 -27.22
N ILE A 60 9.69 -14.37 -25.93
CA ILE A 60 9.19 -13.41 -24.95
C ILE A 60 10.25 -12.33 -24.72
N GLN A 61 9.95 -11.09 -25.09
CA GLN A 61 10.85 -9.97 -24.84
C GLN A 61 10.95 -9.67 -23.33
N VAL A 62 12.16 -9.58 -22.78
CA VAL A 62 12.37 -9.26 -21.37
C VAL A 62 12.94 -7.84 -21.22
N LEU A 63 12.24 -6.99 -20.47
CA LEU A 63 12.61 -5.60 -20.19
C LEU A 63 13.01 -5.43 -18.73
N ASP A 64 14.13 -4.75 -18.49
CA ASP A 64 14.72 -4.52 -17.17
C ASP A 64 14.57 -3.07 -16.75
N TRP A 65 13.61 -2.79 -15.87
CA TRP A 65 13.35 -1.44 -15.36
C TRP A 65 13.38 -1.44 -13.82
N PRO A 66 14.56 -1.72 -13.22
CA PRO A 66 14.68 -1.78 -11.77
C PRO A 66 14.50 -0.40 -11.15
N PHE A 67 13.79 -0.35 -10.03
CA PHE A 67 13.76 0.81 -9.14
C PHE A 67 13.69 0.36 -7.68
N ASP A 68 14.04 1.27 -6.77
CA ASP A 68 14.13 0.97 -5.35
C ASP A 68 12.81 0.41 -4.80
N ASP A 69 12.90 -0.79 -4.20
CA ASP A 69 11.75 -1.47 -3.61
C ASP A 69 11.08 -0.58 -2.55
N GLY A 70 9.81 -0.24 -2.80
CA GLY A 70 8.96 0.64 -1.99
C GLY A 70 9.09 2.15 -2.26
N ALA A 71 9.91 2.56 -3.23
CA ALA A 71 9.87 3.89 -3.83
C ALA A 71 8.81 3.96 -4.95
N SER A 72 8.40 5.17 -5.30
CA SER A 72 7.65 5.40 -6.55
C SER A 72 8.59 5.18 -7.74
N PRO A 73 8.11 4.59 -8.85
CA PRO A 73 8.92 4.50 -10.06
C PRO A 73 9.33 5.91 -10.53
N PRO A 74 10.57 6.10 -11.00
CA PRO A 74 11.00 7.35 -11.65
C PRO A 74 10.11 7.69 -12.85
N ASN A 75 9.95 8.98 -13.16
CA ASN A 75 9.14 9.44 -14.29
C ASN A 75 9.53 8.77 -15.61
N GLN A 76 10.83 8.58 -15.86
CA GLN A 76 11.32 7.87 -17.05
C GLN A 76 10.74 6.45 -17.18
N ILE A 77 10.71 5.67 -16.09
CA ILE A 77 10.14 4.31 -16.10
C ILE A 77 8.63 4.35 -16.35
N VAL A 78 7.94 5.37 -15.83
CA VAL A 78 6.52 5.58 -16.09
C VAL A 78 6.29 5.89 -17.57
N ASP A 79 7.09 6.77 -18.16
CA ASP A 79 6.98 7.15 -19.57
C ASP A 79 7.30 5.96 -20.49
N ASP A 80 8.37 5.21 -20.22
CA ASP A 80 8.74 4.00 -20.96
C ASP A 80 7.65 2.93 -20.88
N TRP A 81 7.06 2.74 -19.70
CA TRP A 81 5.92 1.84 -19.52
C TRP A 81 4.72 2.29 -20.35
N LEU A 82 4.31 3.56 -20.26
CA LEU A 82 3.17 4.07 -21.03
C LEU A 82 3.39 3.96 -22.54
N ASN A 83 4.62 4.18 -23.02
CA ASN A 83 4.98 4.00 -24.42
C ASN A 83 4.95 2.53 -24.85
N LEU A 84 5.43 1.61 -24.00
CA LEU A 84 5.30 0.17 -24.23
C LEU A 84 3.84 -0.24 -24.40
N LEU A 85 2.94 0.21 -23.51
CA LEU A 85 1.51 -0.11 -23.59
C LEU A 85 0.90 0.37 -24.91
N LYS A 86 1.15 1.63 -25.26
CA LYS A 86 0.61 2.24 -26.50
C LYS A 86 1.07 1.52 -27.75
N THR A 87 2.29 1.00 -27.74
CA THR A 87 2.91 0.32 -28.89
C THR A 87 2.43 -1.13 -28.96
N ARG A 88 2.63 -1.91 -27.90
CA ARG A 88 2.36 -3.36 -27.89
C ARG A 88 0.91 -3.72 -28.08
N PHE A 89 -0.01 -3.05 -27.39
CA PHE A 89 -1.44 -3.36 -27.54
C PHE A 89 -2.03 -2.84 -28.85
N ARG A 90 -1.32 -1.95 -29.55
CA ARG A 90 -1.70 -1.50 -30.90
C ARG A 90 -1.17 -2.46 -31.98
N GLU A 91 0.08 -2.88 -31.85
CA GLU A 91 0.73 -3.79 -32.80
C GLU A 91 0.19 -5.22 -32.70
N GLU A 92 -0.07 -5.70 -31.47
CA GLU A 92 -0.48 -7.07 -31.21
C GLU A 92 -1.75 -7.09 -30.33
N PRO A 93 -2.95 -6.93 -30.93
CA PRO A 93 -4.20 -6.95 -30.20
C PRO A 93 -4.41 -8.28 -29.44
N GLY A 94 -4.75 -8.18 -28.15
CA GLY A 94 -4.99 -9.36 -27.31
C GLY A 94 -3.75 -10.02 -26.73
N CYS A 95 -2.56 -9.46 -26.99
CA CYS A 95 -1.32 -9.86 -26.32
C CYS A 95 -1.41 -9.66 -24.80
N CYS A 96 -0.49 -10.27 -24.05
CA CYS A 96 -0.38 -10.07 -22.61
C CYS A 96 1.01 -9.54 -22.23
N ILE A 97 1.05 -8.57 -21.32
CA ILE A 97 2.29 -8.06 -20.72
C ILE A 97 2.40 -8.59 -19.30
N ALA A 98 3.43 -9.37 -19.01
CA ALA A 98 3.70 -9.85 -17.66
C ALA A 98 4.59 -8.87 -16.89
N VAL A 99 4.34 -8.74 -15.59
CA VAL A 99 5.17 -7.95 -14.68
C VAL A 99 5.45 -8.78 -13.43
N HIS A 100 6.72 -8.85 -13.04
CA HIS A 100 7.09 -9.37 -11.73
C HIS A 100 8.09 -8.46 -11.02
N CYS A 101 8.03 -8.47 -9.70
CA CYS A 101 9.10 -7.98 -8.84
C CYS A 101 9.61 -9.13 -7.99
N VAL A 102 10.84 -9.03 -7.52
CA VAL A 102 11.34 -9.89 -6.45
C VAL A 102 10.55 -9.50 -5.20
N ALA A 103 9.50 -10.25 -4.87
CA ALA A 103 8.66 -9.94 -3.71
C ALA A 103 9.47 -9.99 -2.41
N GLY A 104 9.95 -8.84 -1.94
CA GLY A 104 10.84 -8.65 -0.81
C GLY A 104 10.33 -7.62 0.19
N LEU A 105 11.21 -7.19 1.09
CA LEU A 105 10.94 -6.25 2.18
C LEU A 105 10.19 -4.97 1.79
N GLY A 106 10.07 -4.57 0.53
CA GLY A 106 9.23 -3.44 0.13
C GLY A 106 7.74 -3.73 0.14
N ARG A 107 7.30 -4.99 0.31
CA ARG A 107 5.97 -5.26 0.86
C ARG A 107 5.84 -4.84 2.33
N ALA A 108 6.92 -4.83 3.12
CA ALA A 108 6.96 -4.20 4.44
C ALA A 108 6.91 -2.66 4.37
N LEU A 109 7.44 -2.06 3.28
CA LEU A 109 7.29 -0.63 2.99
C LEU A 109 5.85 -0.29 2.55
N ARG A 110 5.18 -1.19 1.85
CA ARG A 110 3.75 -1.06 1.47
C ARG A 110 2.80 -1.39 2.63
N ASN A 111 3.17 -2.33 3.50
CA ASN A 111 2.42 -2.71 4.70
C ASN A 111 3.27 -2.52 5.95
N ARG A 112 3.34 -1.26 6.41
CA ARG A 112 4.15 -0.85 7.58
C ARG A 112 3.73 -1.53 8.89
N MET A 113 2.59 -2.21 8.91
CA MET A 113 2.01 -2.83 10.11
C MET A 113 2.50 -4.26 10.36
N MET A 114 3.17 -4.89 9.38
CA MET A 114 3.71 -6.24 9.56
C MET A 114 4.90 -6.24 10.53
N ASN A 115 4.83 -7.06 11.57
CA ASN A 115 5.93 -7.25 12.50
C ASN A 115 7.03 -8.16 11.90
N ALA A 116 8.21 -8.20 12.53
CA ALA A 116 9.36 -8.96 12.02
C ALA A 116 9.08 -10.48 11.89
N THR A 117 8.21 -11.05 12.73
CA THR A 117 7.81 -12.47 12.64
C THR A 117 6.92 -12.71 11.43
N GLN A 118 5.96 -11.83 11.18
CA GLN A 118 5.10 -11.89 9.99
C GLN A 118 5.92 -11.70 8.71
N LEU A 119 6.88 -10.77 8.72
CA LEU A 119 7.81 -10.59 7.61
C LEU A 119 8.69 -11.82 7.37
N GLN A 120 9.15 -12.48 8.43
CA GLN A 120 9.92 -13.72 8.31
C GLN A 120 9.10 -14.84 7.67
N ALA A 121 7.88 -15.06 8.16
CA ALA A 121 6.97 -16.07 7.60
C ALA A 121 6.66 -15.79 6.12
N HIS A 122 6.37 -14.53 5.79
CA HIS A 122 6.10 -14.11 4.42
C HIS A 122 7.31 -14.29 3.50
N LEU A 123 8.52 -13.93 3.95
CA LEU A 123 9.75 -14.13 3.17
C LEU A 123 10.04 -15.61 2.93
N ARG A 124 9.78 -16.47 3.93
CA ARG A 124 9.91 -17.91 3.78
C ARG A 124 8.91 -18.47 2.78
N GLU A 125 7.65 -18.04 2.85
CA GLU A 125 6.58 -18.48 1.95
C GLU A 125 6.85 -18.07 0.50
N VAL A 126 7.21 -16.80 0.29
CA VAL A 126 7.28 -16.21 -1.05
C VAL A 126 8.61 -16.47 -1.74
N ARG A 127 9.73 -16.41 -1.00
CA ARG A 127 11.08 -16.57 -1.56
C ARG A 127 11.76 -17.88 -1.21
N GLY A 128 11.17 -18.69 -0.32
CA GLY A 128 11.84 -19.87 0.24
C GLY A 128 13.05 -19.52 1.12
N THR A 129 13.32 -18.23 1.38
CA THR A 129 14.51 -17.79 2.09
C THR A 129 14.30 -17.88 3.59
N GLN A 130 15.15 -18.63 4.28
CA GLN A 130 15.21 -18.58 5.74
C GLN A 130 16.05 -17.39 6.18
N VAL A 131 15.40 -16.41 6.78
CA VAL A 131 16.05 -15.24 7.39
C VAL A 131 15.72 -15.17 8.86
N SER A 132 16.66 -14.72 9.69
CA SER A 132 16.37 -14.48 11.10
C SER A 132 15.54 -13.20 11.27
N ARG A 133 14.71 -13.15 12.32
CA ARG A 133 13.99 -11.92 12.71
C ARG A 133 14.94 -10.75 12.96
N GLN A 134 16.16 -11.03 13.44
CA GLN A 134 17.16 -10.01 13.71
C GLN A 134 17.73 -9.42 12.42
N THR A 135 17.99 -10.26 11.42
CA THR A 135 18.42 -9.81 10.08
C THR A 135 17.37 -8.87 9.46
N ILE A 136 16.08 -9.20 9.60
CA ILE A 136 14.98 -8.33 9.15
C ILE A 136 15.03 -6.97 9.87
N ARG A 137 15.14 -6.96 11.20
CA ARG A 137 15.23 -5.70 11.97
C ARG A 137 16.44 -4.87 11.56
N ASN A 138 17.61 -5.48 11.43
CA ASN A 138 18.83 -4.81 11.02
C ASN A 138 18.67 -4.15 9.64
N ARG A 139 18.07 -4.87 8.68
CA ARG A 139 17.83 -4.33 7.33
C ARG A 139 16.80 -3.19 7.33
N LEU A 140 15.77 -3.27 8.17
CA LEU A 140 14.81 -2.18 8.35
C LEU A 140 15.46 -0.94 9.00
N HIS A 141 16.30 -1.15 10.02
CA HIS A 141 17.04 -0.09 10.69
C HIS A 141 18.02 0.62 9.75
N GLN A 142 18.73 -0.11 8.88
CA GLN A 142 19.59 0.47 7.83
C GLN A 142 18.82 1.42 6.91
N ARG A 143 17.51 1.21 6.71
CA ARG A 143 16.63 2.08 5.91
C ARG A 143 15.93 3.17 6.75
N GLY A 144 16.35 3.37 8.00
CA GLY A 144 15.81 4.38 8.91
C GLY A 144 14.46 4.01 9.53
N LEU A 145 14.00 2.76 9.38
CA LEU A 145 12.68 2.34 9.85
C LEU A 145 12.75 1.78 11.23
N ARG A 146 12.00 2.39 12.15
CA ARG A 146 11.90 1.92 13.53
C ARG A 146 10.46 1.59 13.87
N ALA A 147 10.29 0.56 14.70
CA ALA A 147 8.97 0.22 15.23
C ALA A 147 8.47 1.34 16.16
N ARG A 148 7.32 1.91 15.85
CA ARG A 148 6.65 3.00 16.60
C ARG A 148 5.15 2.76 16.67
N ARG A 149 4.43 3.47 17.56
CA ARG A 149 2.96 3.39 17.59
C ARG A 149 2.38 4.16 16.40
N PRO A 150 1.51 3.57 15.57
CA PRO A 150 0.86 4.30 14.48
C PRO A 150 -0.05 5.42 15.02
N ALA A 151 -0.24 6.48 14.23
CA ALA A 151 -1.27 7.47 14.56
C ALA A 151 -2.65 6.86 14.33
N ARG A 152 -3.58 7.09 15.26
CA ARG A 152 -4.98 6.73 15.08
C ARG A 152 -5.69 7.92 14.46
N VAL A 153 -6.18 7.78 13.24
CA VAL A 153 -6.89 8.85 12.53
C VAL A 153 -8.33 8.42 12.25
N PRO A 154 -9.31 9.34 12.27
CA PRO A 154 -10.66 9.01 11.82
C PRO A 154 -10.64 8.54 10.36
N ASP A 155 -11.54 7.62 10.01
CA ASP A 155 -11.66 7.16 8.63
C ASP A 155 -12.29 8.25 7.74
N HIS A 156 -11.44 9.10 7.18
CA HIS A 156 -11.88 10.10 6.22
C HIS A 156 -11.75 9.55 4.80
N THR A 157 -12.90 9.37 4.15
CA THR A 157 -12.96 9.10 2.70
C THR A 157 -12.24 10.21 1.92
N THR A 158 -11.77 9.91 0.71
CA THR A 158 -11.17 10.92 -0.19
C THR A 158 -12.08 12.13 -0.38
N ARG A 159 -13.40 11.91 -0.45
CA ARG A 159 -14.42 12.96 -0.47
C ARG A 159 -14.36 13.84 0.79
N HIS A 160 -14.36 13.23 1.98
CA HIS A 160 -14.29 13.98 3.24
C HIS A 160 -13.02 14.83 3.35
N ARG A 161 -11.88 14.32 2.89
CA ARG A 161 -10.61 15.07 2.89
C ARG A 161 -10.66 16.28 1.96
N ARG A 162 -11.21 16.12 0.75
CA ARG A 162 -11.36 17.22 -0.21
C ARG A 162 -12.30 18.30 0.33
N HIS A 163 -13.46 17.93 0.85
CA HIS A 163 -14.41 18.89 1.42
C HIS A 163 -13.83 19.62 2.63
N ARG A 164 -13.17 18.92 3.56
CA ARG A 164 -12.54 19.56 4.72
C ARG A 164 -11.43 20.53 4.33
N LEU A 165 -10.61 20.20 3.32
CA LEU A 165 -9.57 21.09 2.83
C LEU A 165 -10.14 22.31 2.10
N ALA A 166 -11.17 22.13 1.28
CA ALA A 166 -11.85 23.23 0.60
C ALA A 166 -12.47 24.18 1.63
N TRP A 167 -13.22 23.63 2.59
CA TRP A 167 -13.81 24.39 3.67
C TRP A 167 -12.75 25.18 4.47
N ALA A 168 -11.66 24.53 4.88
CA ALA A 168 -10.58 25.23 5.60
C ALA A 168 -9.93 26.36 4.79
N ARG A 169 -9.84 26.22 3.46
CA ARG A 169 -9.29 27.27 2.58
C ARG A 169 -10.27 28.42 2.39
N GLU A 170 -11.56 28.13 2.20
CA GLU A 170 -12.62 29.12 2.05
C GLU A 170 -12.79 29.99 3.30
N HIS A 171 -12.48 29.42 4.46
CA HIS A 171 -12.71 30.04 5.77
C HIS A 171 -11.40 30.58 6.39
N LEU A 172 -10.29 30.58 5.65
CA LEU A 172 -8.97 30.95 6.15
C LEU A 172 -8.88 32.42 6.62
N CYS A 173 -9.65 33.30 5.97
CA CYS A 173 -9.70 34.75 6.25
C CYS A 173 -10.89 35.16 7.11
N TRP A 174 -11.61 34.21 7.72
CA TRP A 174 -12.76 34.52 8.55
C TRP A 174 -12.37 35.30 9.82
N THR A 175 -13.19 36.28 10.16
CA THR A 175 -13.05 37.09 11.38
C THR A 175 -13.54 36.33 12.61
N ARG A 176 -13.15 36.78 13.81
CA ARG A 176 -13.54 36.14 15.07
C ARG A 176 -15.07 36.02 15.23
N ASP A 177 -15.81 37.03 14.78
CA ASP A 177 -17.28 37.03 14.88
C ASP A 177 -17.92 36.05 13.88
N GLN A 178 -17.29 35.83 12.72
CA GLN A 178 -17.72 34.79 11.78
C GLN A 178 -17.46 33.40 12.36
N TRP A 179 -16.29 33.18 12.98
CA TRP A 179 -15.99 31.94 13.71
C TRP A 179 -16.94 31.67 14.88
N ALA A 180 -17.49 32.71 15.52
CA ALA A 180 -18.43 32.56 16.63
C ALA A 180 -19.78 31.95 16.21
N SER A 181 -20.06 31.90 14.91
CA SER A 181 -21.26 31.25 14.35
C SER A 181 -21.07 29.75 14.07
N VAL A 182 -19.84 29.23 14.19
CA VAL A 182 -19.50 27.84 13.87
C VAL A 182 -19.59 26.94 15.10
N LEU A 183 -20.42 25.89 15.02
CA LEU A 183 -20.44 24.80 16.00
C LEU A 183 -19.39 23.75 15.66
N PHE A 184 -18.41 23.59 16.54
CA PHE A 184 -17.44 22.53 16.49
C PHE A 184 -17.92 21.35 17.33
N SER A 185 -18.37 20.28 16.69
CA SER A 185 -18.68 19.02 17.37
C SER A 185 -17.55 18.01 17.17
N ASP A 186 -17.10 17.35 18.23
CA ASP A 186 -16.20 16.19 18.15
C ASP A 186 -16.80 14.94 18.79
N GLU A 187 -16.39 13.78 18.28
CA GLU A 187 -16.86 12.46 18.70
C GLU A 187 -15.77 11.75 19.52
N SER A 188 -16.06 11.46 20.78
CA SER A 188 -15.18 10.66 21.64
C SER A 188 -15.83 9.33 21.99
N ARG A 189 -15.15 8.22 21.71
CA ARG A 189 -15.63 6.85 22.00
C ARG A 189 -14.88 6.21 23.16
N PHE A 190 -15.62 5.70 24.15
CA PHE A 190 -15.12 4.93 25.29
C PHE A 190 -15.50 3.45 25.13
N THR A 191 -14.52 2.57 24.97
CA THR A 191 -14.75 1.12 24.75
C THR A 191 -14.70 0.34 26.05
N LEU A 192 -15.69 -0.53 26.31
CA LEU A 192 -15.83 -1.29 27.58
C LEU A 192 -15.09 -2.63 27.60
N SER A 193 -14.79 -3.24 26.44
CA SER A 193 -14.15 -4.56 26.40
C SER A 193 -13.26 -4.75 25.17
N ARG A 194 -11.97 -4.40 25.28
CA ARG A 194 -10.86 -5.05 24.55
C ARG A 194 -9.51 -4.48 24.96
N ASN A 195 -8.50 -5.35 25.00
CA ASN A 195 -7.10 -4.99 25.14
C ASN A 195 -6.66 -4.15 23.91
N ASP A 196 -6.26 -2.89 24.14
CA ASP A 196 -5.79 -1.88 23.18
C ASP A 196 -4.38 -2.23 22.63
N GLY A 197 -4.19 -3.48 22.22
CA GLY A 197 -2.91 -4.13 22.06
C GLY A 197 -1.88 -3.36 21.22
N ARG A 198 -0.61 -3.52 21.60
CA ARG A 198 0.64 -2.92 21.10
C ARG A 198 0.83 -3.03 19.57
N GLN A 199 -0.03 -2.42 18.77
CA GLN A 199 0.19 -2.31 17.33
C GLN A 199 1.38 -1.37 17.11
N ARG A 200 2.32 -1.83 16.29
CA ARG A 200 3.50 -1.06 15.89
C ARG A 200 3.52 -0.97 14.38
N CYS A 201 3.94 0.18 13.88
CA CYS A 201 4.28 0.38 12.49
C CYS A 201 5.78 0.66 12.34
N TRP A 202 6.36 0.27 11.22
CA TRP A 202 7.70 0.65 10.81
C TRP A 202 7.67 2.01 10.13
N ARG A 203 8.19 3.05 10.78
CA ARG A 203 8.22 4.41 10.21
C ARG A 203 9.57 5.09 10.37
N ARG A 204 9.87 6.03 9.49
CA ARG A 204 10.97 7.00 9.65
C ARG A 204 10.54 8.14 10.58
N GLN A 205 11.51 8.97 10.97
CA GLN A 205 11.21 10.25 11.61
C GLN A 205 10.43 11.15 10.64
N GLY A 206 9.43 11.89 11.11
CA GLY A 206 8.56 12.73 10.28
C GLY A 206 7.38 12.00 9.62
N GLU A 207 7.45 10.68 9.43
CA GLU A 207 6.36 9.89 8.83
C GLU A 207 5.23 9.54 9.83
N HIS A 208 4.87 10.42 10.78
CA HIS A 208 3.86 10.07 11.78
C HIS A 208 2.47 9.89 11.13
N TYR A 209 2.10 10.82 10.26
CA TYR A 209 0.79 10.92 9.61
C TYR A 209 0.80 10.48 8.15
N ALA A 210 1.88 9.82 7.69
CA ALA A 210 1.92 9.24 6.36
C ALA A 210 0.81 8.19 6.23
N SER A 211 0.15 8.12 5.08
CA SER A 211 -0.99 7.21 4.85
C SER A 211 -0.66 5.74 5.18
N ALA A 212 0.59 5.32 4.99
CA ALA A 212 1.06 3.97 5.26
C ALA A 212 1.34 3.68 6.75
N THR A 213 1.39 4.68 7.62
CA THR A 213 1.77 4.57 9.05
C THR A 213 0.64 4.90 10.01
N VAL A 214 -0.55 5.21 9.49
CA VAL A 214 -1.76 5.50 10.25
C VAL A 214 -2.70 4.31 10.27
N VAL A 215 -3.50 4.21 11.32
CA VAL A 215 -4.57 3.22 11.45
C VAL A 215 -5.88 3.98 11.54
N THR A 216 -6.82 3.64 10.68
CA THR A 216 -8.16 4.24 10.70
C THR A 216 -8.94 3.72 11.90
N ARG A 217 -9.55 4.64 12.65
CA ARG A 217 -10.60 4.29 13.61
C ARG A 217 -11.87 3.99 12.82
N ARG A 218 -12.31 2.72 12.82
CA ARG A 218 -13.66 2.38 12.35
C ARG A 218 -14.66 2.74 13.47
N PRO A 219 -15.73 3.49 13.20
CA PRO A 219 -16.68 3.89 14.24
C PRO A 219 -17.54 2.73 14.81
N PHE A 220 -17.75 1.65 14.06
CA PHE A 220 -18.85 0.70 14.33
C PHE A 220 -18.46 -0.73 14.75
N GLY A 221 -17.26 -0.96 15.30
CA GLY A 221 -16.68 -2.32 15.37
C GLY A 221 -16.84 -3.15 16.65
N GLY A 222 -17.31 -2.59 17.78
CA GLY A 222 -17.41 -3.40 19.00
C GLY A 222 -17.66 -2.62 20.28
N GLY A 223 -18.94 -2.60 20.71
CA GLY A 223 -19.43 -2.27 22.06
C GLY A 223 -18.68 -1.17 22.84
N GLY A 224 -19.26 0.03 22.90
CA GLY A 224 -18.64 1.17 23.57
C GLY A 224 -19.52 2.40 23.44
N VAL A 225 -19.44 3.29 24.42
CA VAL A 225 -20.25 4.51 24.52
C VAL A 225 -19.61 5.60 23.65
N THR A 226 -20.40 6.24 22.81
CA THR A 226 -19.98 7.40 22.01
C THR A 226 -20.54 8.66 22.66
N VAL A 227 -19.66 9.59 23.03
CA VAL A 227 -20.00 10.88 23.61
C VAL A 227 -19.70 11.96 22.59
N TRP A 228 -20.68 12.83 22.38
CA TRP A 228 -20.57 13.99 21.50
C TRP A 228 -20.47 15.26 22.35
N ALA A 229 -19.53 16.13 22.01
CA ALA A 229 -19.40 17.45 22.63
C ALA A 229 -19.35 18.52 21.54
N GLY A 230 -20.13 19.59 21.72
CA GLY A 230 -20.17 20.76 20.85
C GLY A 230 -19.57 21.99 21.54
N LEU A 231 -18.80 22.79 20.80
CA LEU A 231 -18.24 24.06 21.25
C LEU A 231 -18.59 25.15 20.23
N ILE A 232 -19.12 26.28 20.73
CA ILE A 232 -19.36 27.50 19.97
C ILE A 232 -18.59 28.63 20.66
N SER A 233 -17.98 29.54 19.90
CA SER A 233 -17.10 30.55 20.51
C SER A 233 -17.87 31.62 21.30
N SER A 234 -19.19 31.77 21.10
CA SER A 234 -20.03 32.78 21.74
C SER A 234 -20.71 32.32 23.04
N SER A 235 -20.70 31.02 23.35
CA SER A 235 -21.28 30.48 24.60
C SER A 235 -20.65 29.13 24.97
N TRP A 236 -20.11 29.03 26.18
CA TRP A 236 -19.78 27.75 26.80
C TRP A 236 -21.06 27.07 27.26
N THR A 237 -21.70 26.27 26.41
CA THR A 237 -22.83 25.45 26.89
C THR A 237 -22.71 24.02 26.38
N THR A 238 -22.41 23.14 27.33
CA THR A 238 -22.37 21.70 27.22
C THR A 238 -23.78 21.18 26.93
N MET A 239 -24.04 20.69 25.72
CA MET A 239 -25.18 19.79 25.47
C MET A 239 -24.63 18.37 25.38
N LEU A 240 -24.60 17.66 26.52
CA LEU A 240 -24.33 16.22 26.57
C LEU A 240 -25.62 15.50 26.19
N GLN A 241 -25.74 15.05 24.95
CA GLN A 241 -26.68 13.97 24.62
C GLN A 241 -25.95 12.64 24.77
N LEU A 242 -26.27 11.92 25.85
CA LEU A 242 -25.98 10.49 25.98
C LEU A 242 -26.92 9.74 25.05
N ILE A 243 -26.39 9.13 23.99
CA ILE A 243 -27.12 8.16 23.18
C ILE A 243 -26.51 6.80 23.50
N GLU A 244 -27.22 6.00 24.29
CA GLU A 244 -26.91 4.58 24.48
C GLU A 244 -27.38 3.80 23.25
N VAL A 245 -26.47 3.01 22.65
CA VAL A 245 -26.80 1.93 21.70
C VAL A 245 -25.99 0.70 22.07
#